data_AF-A0A6N4AFS2-F1
#
_entry.id   AF-A0A6N4AFS2-F1
#
_cell.length_a   1.000
_cell.length_b   1.000
_cell.length_c   1.000
_cell.angle_alpha   90.00
_cell.angle_beta   90.00
_cell.angle_gamma   90.00
#
_symmetry.space_group_name_H-M   'P 1'
#
loop_
_entity.id
_entity.type
_entity.pdbx_description
1 polymer ?
#
loop_
_entity_poly.entity_id
_entity_poly.type
_entity_poly.pdbx_seq_one_letter_code
_entity_poly.pdbx_strand_id
1 'polypeptide(L)'
;MFYLLDIIGTMAFALSGALTAMNKRLDPFGVFIIAFVTAVGGGTLRDTLIGRTPVGWMRDLNYVYFIIAGYFLAIIFRKKLDRLRTSLFLFDTIGLGVFTLIGLEKGLDTNLHPIICIALGTMTACFGGVTRDILCNEIPVIFRREIYATICIVGGILFFILKHWNLDNDILYVITSCVMISLRLLAVKFKWYLPALKQN
;
A
#
# COMPACT_ATOMS: atom_id res chain seq x y z
N MET A 1 -1.02 15.28 -10.53
CA MET A 1 -0.94 14.64 -9.19
C MET A 1 -0.35 13.22 -9.14
N PHE A 2 -0.61 12.36 -10.13
CA PHE A 2 -0.38 10.90 -10.05
C PHE A 2 1.04 10.45 -9.65
N TYR A 3 2.09 11.04 -10.25
CA TYR A 3 3.50 10.71 -9.94
C TYR A 3 3.86 11.00 -8.48
N LEU A 4 3.34 12.11 -7.93
CA LEU A 4 3.58 12.49 -6.54
C LEU A 4 2.97 11.46 -5.58
N LEU A 5 1.75 11.01 -5.86
CA LEU A 5 1.12 9.94 -5.09
C LEU A 5 1.97 8.67 -5.13
N ASP A 6 2.43 8.26 -6.30
CA ASP A 6 3.26 7.05 -6.45
C ASP A 6 4.54 7.09 -5.60
N ILE A 7 5.23 8.24 -5.58
CA ILE A 7 6.39 8.46 -4.70
C ILE A 7 6.00 8.38 -3.22
N ILE A 8 4.92 9.04 -2.82
CA ILE A 8 4.45 9.04 -1.43
C ILE A 8 4.11 7.61 -0.98
N GLY A 9 3.40 6.85 -1.83
CA GLY A 9 3.06 5.45 -1.57
C GLY A 9 4.31 4.58 -1.44
N THR A 10 5.24 4.71 -2.37
CA THR A 10 6.52 3.98 -2.38
C THR A 10 7.32 4.25 -1.10
N MET A 11 7.48 5.52 -0.73
CA MET A 11 8.22 5.90 0.48
C MET A 11 7.51 5.44 1.75
N ALA A 12 6.18 5.54 1.81
CA ALA A 12 5.39 5.07 2.95
C ALA A 12 5.54 3.55 3.14
N PHE A 13 5.51 2.75 2.06
CA PHE A 13 5.76 1.32 2.18
C PHE A 13 7.22 0.97 2.48
N ALA A 14 8.20 1.72 1.97
CA ALA A 14 9.59 1.54 2.34
C ALA A 14 9.79 1.77 3.85
N LEU A 15 9.23 2.86 4.40
CA LEU A 15 9.23 3.16 5.84
C LEU A 15 8.55 2.04 6.64
N SER A 16 7.38 1.59 6.21
CA SER A 16 6.64 0.50 6.85
C SER A 16 7.42 -0.81 6.86
N GLY A 17 8.02 -1.18 5.73
CA GLY A 17 8.87 -2.36 5.59
C GLY A 17 10.11 -2.29 6.48
N ALA A 18 10.85 -1.19 6.42
CA ALA A 18 12.05 -0.98 7.22
C ALA A 18 11.76 -1.06 8.73
N LEU A 19 10.71 -0.36 9.20
CA LEU A 19 10.30 -0.41 10.60
C LEU A 19 9.90 -1.83 11.03
N THR A 20 9.25 -2.60 10.16
CA THR A 20 8.83 -3.98 10.46
C THR A 20 10.05 -4.88 10.61
N ALA A 21 11.00 -4.79 9.68
CA ALA A 21 12.24 -5.54 9.71
C ALA A 21 13.13 -5.18 10.92
N MET A 22 13.20 -3.90 11.28
CA MET A 22 13.93 -3.46 12.48
C MET A 22 13.28 -4.00 13.76
N ASN A 23 11.94 -4.09 13.81
CA ASN A 23 11.22 -4.73 14.90
C ASN A 23 11.55 -6.23 15.02
N LYS A 24 11.78 -6.88 13.88
CA LYS A 24 12.24 -8.27 13.79
C LYS A 24 13.73 -8.45 14.05
N ARG A 25 14.45 -7.37 14.39
CA ARG A 25 15.90 -7.37 14.68
C ARG A 25 16.74 -7.94 13.53
N LEU A 26 16.30 -7.75 12.29
CA LEU A 26 17.10 -8.07 11.10
C LEU A 26 18.34 -7.16 11.03
N ASP A 27 19.36 -7.63 10.33
CA ASP A 27 20.56 -6.85 10.05
C ASP A 27 20.26 -5.70 9.05
N PRO A 28 21.16 -4.70 8.88
CA PRO A 28 20.89 -3.56 8.03
C PRO A 28 20.54 -3.93 6.58
N PHE A 29 21.19 -4.98 6.06
CA PHE A 29 20.91 -5.51 4.72
C PHE A 29 19.51 -6.12 4.64
N GLY A 30 19.13 -6.99 5.58
CA GLY A 30 17.79 -7.55 5.68
C GLY A 30 16.72 -6.46 5.81
N VAL A 31 16.96 -5.41 6.61
CA VAL A 31 16.05 -4.26 6.71
C VAL A 31 15.86 -3.55 5.36
N PHE A 32 16.94 -3.36 4.61
CA PHE A 32 16.87 -2.75 3.29
C PHE A 32 16.07 -3.61 2.30
N ILE A 33 16.32 -4.92 2.26
CA ILE A 33 15.59 -5.85 1.38
C ILE A 33 14.09 -5.84 1.71
N ILE A 34 13.72 -5.92 2.98
CA ILE A 34 12.31 -5.85 3.38
C ILE A 34 11.68 -4.51 3.01
N ALA A 35 12.37 -3.39 3.22
CA ALA A 35 11.88 -2.07 2.79
C ALA A 35 11.63 -2.03 1.27
N PHE A 36 12.58 -2.56 0.49
CA PHE A 36 12.52 -2.60 -0.96
C PHE A 36 11.34 -3.42 -1.46
N VAL A 37 11.22 -4.69 -1.03
CA VAL A 37 10.12 -5.58 -1.46
C VAL A 37 8.76 -5.10 -0.99
N THR A 38 8.66 -4.45 0.18
CA THR A 38 7.40 -3.86 0.64
C THR A 38 6.96 -2.72 -0.29
N ALA A 39 7.90 -1.87 -0.71
CA ALA A 39 7.63 -0.72 -1.56
C ALA A 39 7.24 -1.10 -3.00
N VAL A 40 7.95 -2.06 -3.60
CA VAL A 40 7.74 -2.41 -5.02
C VAL A 40 6.91 -3.68 -5.24
N GLY A 41 6.71 -4.51 -4.22
CA GLY A 41 6.12 -5.84 -4.37
C GLY A 41 4.70 -5.81 -4.95
N GLY A 42 3.85 -4.91 -4.45
CA GLY A 42 2.49 -4.72 -4.96
C GLY A 42 2.45 -4.24 -6.41
N GLY A 43 3.27 -3.23 -6.75
CA GLY A 43 3.39 -2.71 -8.11
C GLY A 43 3.99 -3.73 -9.09
N THR A 44 4.93 -4.54 -8.64
CA THR A 44 5.55 -5.63 -9.43
C THR A 44 4.54 -6.72 -9.76
N LEU A 45 3.74 -7.16 -8.78
CA LEU A 45 2.64 -8.10 -9.03
C LEU A 45 1.66 -7.51 -10.04
N ARG A 46 1.18 -6.28 -9.79
CA ARG A 46 0.24 -5.58 -10.68
C ARG A 46 0.74 -5.55 -12.12
N ASP A 47 1.96 -5.03 -12.30
CA ASP A 47 2.55 -4.85 -13.63
C ASP A 47 2.72 -6.20 -14.35
N THR A 48 3.06 -7.26 -13.61
CA THR A 48 3.14 -8.61 -14.16
C THR A 48 1.77 -9.14 -14.60
N LEU A 49 0.72 -8.95 -13.78
CA LEU A 49 -0.64 -9.40 -14.08
C LEU A 49 -1.25 -8.71 -15.31
N ILE A 50 -0.93 -7.43 -15.53
CA ILE A 50 -1.42 -6.66 -16.69
C ILE A 50 -0.48 -6.74 -17.91
N GLY A 51 0.56 -7.58 -17.87
CA GLY A 51 1.52 -7.74 -18.98
C GLY A 51 2.48 -6.55 -19.19
N ARG A 52 2.60 -5.64 -18.21
CA ARG A 52 3.50 -4.48 -18.27
C ARG A 52 4.91 -4.90 -17.86
N THR A 53 5.74 -5.25 -18.84
CA THR A 53 7.16 -5.61 -18.63
C THR A 53 8.09 -4.70 -19.44
N PRO A 54 9.27 -4.29 -18.92
CA PRO A 54 9.72 -4.40 -17.53
C PRO A 54 8.80 -3.67 -16.52
N VAL A 55 8.80 -4.12 -15.26
CA VAL A 55 7.94 -3.53 -14.21
C VAL A 55 8.36 -2.09 -13.86
N GLY A 56 7.43 -1.31 -13.30
CA GLY A 56 7.54 0.15 -13.18
C GLY A 56 8.84 0.65 -12.53
N TRP A 57 9.25 0.07 -11.40
CA TRP A 57 10.46 0.49 -10.69
C TRP A 57 11.76 0.21 -11.45
N MET A 58 11.76 -0.74 -12.39
CA MET A 58 12.92 -1.02 -13.24
C MET A 58 13.07 0.00 -14.38
N ARG A 59 12.03 0.80 -14.65
CA ARG A 59 12.02 1.82 -15.70
C ARG A 59 12.38 3.21 -15.19
N ASP A 60 12.22 3.45 -13.89
CA ASP A 60 12.49 4.74 -13.27
C ASP A 60 13.32 4.57 -11.99
N LEU A 61 14.55 5.09 -12.02
CA LEU A 61 15.48 4.97 -10.91
C LEU A 61 15.03 5.76 -9.66
N ASN A 62 14.09 6.70 -9.82
CA ASN A 62 13.52 7.46 -8.71
C ASN A 62 12.88 6.54 -7.65
N TYR A 63 12.25 5.43 -8.03
CA TYR A 63 11.72 4.47 -7.05
C TYR A 63 12.83 3.97 -6.11
N VAL A 64 13.97 3.60 -6.67
CA VAL A 64 15.13 3.11 -5.89
C VAL A 64 15.63 4.20 -4.95
N TYR A 65 15.77 5.43 -5.44
CA TYR A 65 16.21 6.56 -4.61
C TYR A 65 15.25 6.85 -3.44
N PHE A 66 13.93 6.83 -3.69
CA PHE A 66 12.94 7.06 -2.63
C PHE A 66 12.84 5.90 -1.63
N ILE A 67 13.08 4.66 -2.07
CA ILE A 67 13.18 3.51 -1.16
C ILE A 67 14.40 3.64 -0.26
N ILE A 68 15.56 3.98 -0.83
CA ILE A 68 16.80 4.20 -0.06
C ILE A 68 16.59 5.35 0.93
N ALA A 69 15.99 6.46 0.51
CA ALA A 69 15.65 7.57 1.38
C ALA A 69 14.71 7.14 2.52
N GLY A 70 13.64 6.40 2.21
CA GLY A 70 12.70 5.86 3.20
C GLY A 70 13.37 4.92 4.21
N TYR A 71 14.30 4.07 3.75
CA TYR A 71 15.10 3.20 4.59
C TYR A 71 15.97 3.99 5.58
N PHE A 72 16.74 4.97 5.11
CA PHE A 72 17.57 5.80 5.98
C PHE A 72 16.73 6.64 6.94
N LEU A 73 15.61 7.20 6.48
CA LEU A 73 14.67 7.91 7.34
C LEU A 73 14.13 7.00 8.44
N ALA A 74 13.77 5.75 8.14
CA ALA A 74 13.33 4.80 9.16
C ALA A 74 14.39 4.56 10.23
N ILE A 75 15.67 4.44 9.84
CA ILE A 75 16.79 4.23 10.76
C ILE A 75 17.03 5.46 11.64
N ILE A 76 17.16 6.65 11.02
CA ILE A 76 17.47 7.91 11.73
C ILE A 76 16.35 8.23 12.73
N PHE A 77 15.10 8.08 12.31
CA PHE A 77 13.94 8.44 13.13
C PHE A 77 13.43 7.29 13.98
N ARG A 78 14.11 6.14 14.04
CA ARG A 78 13.68 4.95 14.80
C ARG A 78 13.23 5.29 16.22
N LYS A 79 14.02 6.05 16.97
CA LYS A 79 13.72 6.46 18.36
C LYS A 79 12.51 7.40 18.45
N LYS A 80 12.34 8.32 17.49
CA LYS A 80 11.13 9.18 17.47
C LYS A 80 9.89 8.40 17.04
N LEU A 81 10.09 7.32 16.29
CA LEU A 81 9.07 6.38 15.85
C LEU A 81 8.76 5.32 16.92
N ASP A 82 9.27 5.42 18.16
CA ASP A 82 9.18 4.43 19.26
C ASP A 82 7.75 3.91 19.54
N ARG A 83 6.70 4.65 19.14
CA ARG A 83 5.37 4.05 18.93
C ARG A 83 5.34 3.24 17.63
N LEU A 84 6.25 2.28 17.49
CA LEU A 84 6.54 1.64 16.20
C LEU A 84 5.29 1.02 15.59
N ARG A 85 4.43 0.44 16.43
CA ARG A 85 3.14 -0.12 16.03
C ARG A 85 2.23 0.94 15.38
N THR A 86 2.10 2.12 15.97
CA THR A 86 1.25 3.20 15.43
C THR A 86 1.85 3.77 14.13
N SER A 87 3.17 3.99 14.10
CA SER A 87 3.86 4.52 12.93
C SER A 87 3.82 3.56 11.74
N LEU A 88 4.04 2.27 11.99
CA LEU A 88 3.88 1.20 11.00
C LEU A 88 2.48 1.23 10.39
N PHE A 89 1.45 1.24 11.22
CA PHE A 89 0.07 1.28 10.75
C PHE A 89 -0.24 2.54 9.95
N LEU A 90 0.31 3.70 10.35
CA LEU A 90 0.11 4.95 9.64
C LEU A 90 0.68 4.88 8.22
N PHE A 91 1.96 4.53 8.08
CA PHE A 91 2.61 4.46 6.77
C PHE A 91 1.99 3.38 5.89
N ASP A 92 1.64 2.23 6.46
CA ASP A 92 0.94 1.17 5.74
C ASP A 92 -0.46 1.61 5.26
N THR A 93 -1.14 2.45 6.05
CA THR A 93 -2.43 3.05 5.68
C THR A 93 -2.31 4.02 4.53
N ILE A 94 -1.29 4.88 4.55
CA ILE A 94 -0.99 5.82 3.47
C ILE A 94 -0.67 5.06 2.18
N GLY A 95 0.26 4.11 2.25
CA GLY A 95 0.66 3.27 1.12
C GLY A 95 -0.54 2.54 0.49
N LEU A 96 -1.40 1.95 1.32
CA LEU A 96 -2.59 1.26 0.84
C LEU A 96 -3.57 2.17 0.11
N GLY A 97 -3.90 3.34 0.68
CA GLY A 97 -4.84 4.26 0.03
C GLY A 97 -4.30 4.74 -1.32
N VAL A 98 -3.02 5.05 -1.39
CA VAL A 98 -2.39 5.52 -2.62
C VAL A 98 -2.27 4.41 -3.67
N PHE A 99 -1.75 3.23 -3.29
CA PHE A 99 -1.54 2.14 -4.24
C PHE A 99 -2.84 1.47 -4.70
N THR A 100 -3.91 1.54 -3.90
CA THR A 100 -5.24 1.13 -4.38
C THR A 100 -5.62 1.97 -5.58
N LEU A 101 -5.50 3.30 -5.46
CA LEU A 101 -5.82 4.23 -6.53
C LEU A 101 -4.95 4.04 -7.77
N ILE A 102 -3.64 3.90 -7.58
CA ILE A 102 -2.71 3.67 -8.69
C ILE A 102 -3.04 2.36 -9.42
N GLY A 103 -3.39 1.30 -8.69
CA GLY A 103 -3.79 0.04 -9.31
C GLY A 103 -5.13 0.11 -10.04
N LEU A 104 -6.11 0.89 -9.53
CA LEU A 104 -7.37 1.16 -10.24
C LEU A 104 -7.08 1.84 -11.59
N GLU A 105 -6.30 2.92 -11.59
CA GLU A 105 -6.00 3.67 -12.83
C GLU A 105 -5.17 2.83 -13.80
N LYS A 106 -4.19 2.05 -13.34
CA LYS A 106 -3.45 1.14 -14.22
C LYS A 106 -4.32 0.05 -14.83
N GLY A 107 -5.34 -0.41 -14.11
CA GLY A 107 -6.35 -1.32 -14.66
C GLY A 107 -7.21 -0.65 -15.73
N LEU A 108 -7.55 0.62 -15.53
CA LEU A 108 -8.31 1.40 -16.52
C LEU A 108 -7.50 1.72 -17.78
N ASP A 109 -6.22 2.09 -17.62
CA ASP A 109 -5.27 2.30 -18.72
C ASP A 109 -5.15 1.05 -19.62
N THR A 110 -5.45 -0.13 -19.08
CA THR A 110 -5.40 -1.43 -19.79
C THR A 110 -6.78 -1.90 -20.26
N ASN A 111 -7.79 -1.04 -20.21
CA ASN A 111 -9.18 -1.31 -20.61
C ASN A 111 -9.82 -2.50 -19.88
N LEU A 112 -9.41 -2.76 -18.63
CA LEU A 112 -10.03 -3.80 -17.82
C LEU A 112 -11.41 -3.36 -17.31
N HIS A 113 -12.29 -4.35 -17.08
CA HIS A 113 -13.61 -4.11 -16.51
C HIS A 113 -13.49 -3.49 -15.10
N PRO A 114 -14.35 -2.53 -14.69
CA PRO A 114 -14.23 -1.83 -13.40
C PRO A 114 -14.07 -2.75 -12.17
N ILE A 115 -14.78 -3.88 -12.14
CA ILE A 115 -14.67 -4.88 -11.06
C ILE A 115 -13.25 -5.47 -11.01
N ILE A 116 -12.65 -5.75 -12.17
CA ILE A 116 -11.27 -6.26 -12.27
C ILE A 116 -10.29 -5.17 -11.83
N CYS A 117 -10.53 -3.90 -12.19
CA CYS A 117 -9.72 -2.79 -11.71
C CYS A 117 -9.74 -2.70 -10.18
N ILE A 118 -10.90 -2.87 -9.53
CA ILE A 118 -11.01 -2.88 -8.06
C ILE A 118 -10.21 -4.03 -7.44
N ALA A 119 -10.30 -5.23 -8.01
CA ALA A 119 -9.50 -6.37 -7.56
C ALA A 119 -8.00 -6.11 -7.75
N LEU A 120 -7.59 -5.60 -8.90
CA LEU A 120 -6.21 -5.25 -9.21
C LEU A 120 -5.67 -4.16 -8.28
N GLY A 121 -6.44 -3.10 -8.04
CA GLY A 121 -6.11 -2.04 -7.08
C GLY A 121 -5.94 -2.58 -5.66
N THR A 122 -6.87 -3.41 -5.21
CA THR A 122 -6.79 -4.07 -3.91
C THR A 122 -5.53 -4.94 -3.79
N MET A 123 -5.23 -5.75 -4.81
CA MET A 123 -4.01 -6.56 -4.84
C MET A 123 -2.75 -5.70 -4.83
N THR A 124 -2.71 -4.65 -5.65
CA THR A 124 -1.58 -3.70 -5.73
C THR A 124 -1.28 -3.10 -4.35
N ALA A 125 -2.31 -2.67 -3.64
CA ALA A 125 -2.17 -2.08 -2.32
C ALA A 125 -1.74 -3.09 -1.25
N CYS A 126 -2.28 -4.31 -1.29
CA CYS A 126 -2.07 -5.26 -0.20
C CYS A 126 -0.78 -6.06 -0.35
N PHE A 127 -0.34 -6.36 -1.57
CA PHE A 127 0.75 -7.33 -1.78
C PHE A 127 2.12 -6.85 -1.31
N GLY A 128 2.36 -5.54 -1.24
CA GLY A 128 3.56 -5.00 -0.58
C GLY A 128 3.64 -5.41 0.89
N GLY A 129 2.54 -5.22 1.64
CA GLY A 129 2.45 -5.66 3.04
C GLY A 129 2.43 -7.18 3.19
N VAL A 130 1.78 -7.92 2.27
CA VAL A 130 1.76 -9.39 2.30
C VAL A 130 3.16 -9.98 2.12
N THR A 131 3.91 -9.53 1.11
CA THR A 131 5.28 -10.00 0.86
C THR A 131 6.19 -9.69 2.03
N ARG A 132 6.10 -8.48 2.59
CA ARG A 132 6.79 -8.10 3.84
C ARG A 132 6.50 -9.07 4.98
N ASP A 133 5.23 -9.32 5.25
CA ASP A 133 4.79 -10.11 6.41
C ASP A 133 5.23 -11.57 6.26
N ILE A 134 5.09 -12.15 5.06
CA ILE A 134 5.55 -13.52 4.75
C ILE A 134 7.06 -13.64 4.95
N LEU A 135 7.85 -12.71 4.42
CA LEU A 135 9.31 -12.70 4.58
C LEU A 135 9.74 -12.48 6.04
N CYS A 136 8.92 -11.79 6.84
CA CYS A 136 9.11 -11.62 8.27
C CYS A 136 8.53 -12.77 9.12
N ASN A 137 8.08 -13.86 8.48
CA ASN A 137 7.45 -15.03 9.09
C ASN A 137 6.25 -14.69 9.99
N GLU A 138 5.36 -13.83 9.50
CA GLU A 138 4.11 -13.45 10.15
C GLU A 138 2.93 -13.70 9.22
N ILE A 139 1.79 -14.13 9.78
CA ILE A 139 0.53 -14.16 9.02
C ILE A 139 0.21 -12.71 8.59
N PRO A 140 0.05 -12.43 7.28
CA PRO A 140 -0.20 -11.09 6.77
C PRO A 140 -1.36 -10.36 7.42
N VAL A 141 -1.22 -9.03 7.57
CA VAL A 141 -2.24 -8.17 8.20
C VAL A 141 -3.60 -8.29 7.52
N ILE A 142 -3.63 -8.45 6.20
CA ILE A 142 -4.85 -8.64 5.42
C ILE A 142 -5.69 -9.83 5.91
N PHE A 143 -5.06 -10.90 6.42
CA PHE A 143 -5.76 -12.09 6.90
C PHE A 143 -6.15 -12.02 8.38
N ARG A 144 -5.58 -11.07 9.16
CA ARG A 144 -5.92 -10.90 10.58
C ARG A 144 -6.89 -9.74 10.84
N ARG A 145 -6.95 -8.78 9.93
CA ARG A 145 -7.75 -7.55 10.05
C ARG A 145 -8.53 -7.34 8.77
N GLU A 146 -9.72 -7.95 8.72
CA GLU A 146 -10.56 -8.06 7.52
C GLU A 146 -10.98 -6.69 6.91
N ILE A 147 -10.82 -5.59 7.64
CA ILE A 147 -11.11 -4.23 7.15
C ILE A 147 -10.02 -3.68 6.23
N TYR A 148 -8.88 -4.37 6.14
CA TYR A 148 -7.76 -3.98 5.27
C TYR A 148 -8.14 -3.97 3.79
N ALA A 149 -8.52 -5.13 3.25
CA ALA A 149 -8.95 -5.27 1.85
C ALA A 149 -10.32 -4.63 1.60
N THR A 150 -11.21 -4.69 2.59
CA THR A 150 -12.55 -4.11 2.50
C THR A 150 -12.49 -2.60 2.24
N ILE A 151 -11.56 -1.87 2.86
CA ILE A 151 -11.37 -0.43 2.58
C ILE A 151 -10.90 -0.18 1.15
N CYS A 152 -10.02 -1.01 0.59
CA CYS A 152 -9.61 -0.88 -0.81
C CYS A 152 -10.79 -1.06 -1.76
N ILE A 153 -11.64 -2.06 -1.48
CA ILE A 153 -12.82 -2.37 -2.29
C ILE A 153 -13.82 -1.21 -2.21
N VAL A 154 -14.15 -0.74 -1.01
CA VAL A 154 -15.05 0.41 -0.81
C VAL A 154 -14.48 1.68 -1.47
N GLY A 155 -13.18 1.91 -1.34
CA GLY A 155 -12.48 3.02 -1.99
C GLY A 155 -12.52 2.94 -3.51
N GLY A 156 -12.36 1.74 -4.09
CA GLY A 156 -12.51 1.51 -5.52
C GLY A 156 -13.92 1.73 -6.04
N ILE A 157 -14.94 1.30 -5.28
CA ILE A 157 -16.34 1.60 -5.60
C ILE A 157 -16.58 3.12 -5.59
N LEU A 158 -16.13 3.81 -4.52
CA LEU A 158 -16.23 5.26 -4.42
C LEU A 158 -15.54 5.96 -5.59
N PHE A 159 -14.34 5.51 -5.97
CA PHE A 159 -13.60 6.04 -7.12
C PHE A 159 -14.43 5.99 -8.40
N PHE A 160 -15.05 4.84 -8.71
CA PHE A 160 -15.87 4.70 -9.91
C PHE A 160 -17.17 5.51 -9.87
N ILE A 161 -17.80 5.65 -8.69
CA ILE A 161 -18.97 6.52 -8.51
C ILE A 161 -18.60 7.98 -8.78
N LEU A 162 -17.50 8.46 -8.19
CA LEU A 162 -17.04 9.83 -8.38
C LEU A 162 -16.57 10.09 -9.82
N LYS A 163 -15.95 9.10 -10.47
CA LYS A 163 -15.55 9.17 -11.89
C LYS A 163 -16.74 9.34 -12.82
N HIS A 164 -17.92 8.81 -12.46
CA HIS A 164 -19.16 9.00 -13.24
C HIS A 164 -19.64 10.46 -13.26
N TRP A 165 -19.29 11.26 -12.26
CA TRP A 165 -19.62 12.69 -12.20
C TRP A 165 -18.63 13.58 -12.96
N ASN A 166 -17.69 12.99 -13.71
CA ASN A 166 -16.74 13.70 -14.57
C ASN A 166 -15.92 14.78 -13.84
N LEU A 167 -15.61 14.51 -12.56
CA LEU A 167 -14.71 15.32 -11.74
C LEU A 167 -13.31 15.35 -12.36
N ASP A 168 -12.59 16.44 -12.12
CA ASP A 168 -11.17 16.52 -12.46
C ASP A 168 -10.37 15.37 -11.80
N ASN A 169 -9.46 14.77 -12.56
CA ASN A 169 -8.71 13.59 -12.13
C ASN A 169 -7.87 13.87 -10.87
N ASP A 170 -7.26 15.05 -10.74
CA ASP A 170 -6.44 15.35 -9.58
C ASP A 170 -7.32 15.51 -8.32
N ILE A 171 -8.52 16.09 -8.45
CA ILE A 171 -9.52 16.17 -7.37
C ILE A 171 -10.03 14.77 -6.98
N LEU A 172 -10.37 13.95 -7.97
CA LEU A 172 -10.79 12.56 -7.78
C LEU A 172 -9.74 11.79 -6.97
N TYR A 173 -8.46 11.93 -7.33
CA TYR A 173 -7.38 11.21 -6.65
C TYR A 173 -7.22 11.61 -5.19
N VAL A 174 -7.22 12.92 -4.92
CA VAL A 174 -7.10 13.43 -3.56
C VAL A 174 -8.28 12.98 -2.70
N ILE A 175 -9.51 13.13 -3.18
CA ILE A 175 -10.71 12.76 -2.42
C ILE A 175 -10.72 11.26 -2.12
N THR A 176 -10.54 10.40 -3.12
CA THR A 176 -10.60 8.95 -2.93
C THR A 176 -9.50 8.49 -1.97
N SER A 177 -8.25 8.94 -2.14
CA SER A 177 -7.15 8.59 -1.23
C SER A 177 -7.40 9.11 0.19
N CYS A 178 -7.86 10.35 0.37
CA CYS A 178 -8.19 10.91 1.68
C CYS A 178 -9.30 10.12 2.38
N VAL A 179 -10.35 9.73 1.65
CA VAL A 179 -11.45 8.93 2.22
C VAL A 179 -10.95 7.55 2.66
N MET A 180 -10.19 6.84 1.83
CA MET A 180 -9.63 5.53 2.21
C MET A 180 -8.71 5.61 3.43
N ILE A 181 -7.79 6.60 3.44
CA ILE A 181 -6.87 6.81 4.56
C ILE A 181 -7.65 7.13 5.84
N SER A 182 -8.64 8.01 5.76
CA SER A 182 -9.48 8.40 6.90
C SER A 182 -10.28 7.23 7.45
N LEU A 183 -10.97 6.49 6.58
CA LEU A 183 -11.72 5.28 6.96
C LEU A 183 -10.82 4.25 7.64
N ARG A 184 -9.58 4.10 7.15
CA ARG A 184 -8.64 3.16 7.73
C ARG A 184 -8.10 3.60 9.08
N LEU A 185 -7.81 4.89 9.25
CA LEU A 185 -7.45 5.44 10.55
C LEU A 185 -8.60 5.30 11.57
N LEU A 186 -9.84 5.53 11.15
CA LEU A 186 -11.03 5.33 11.98
C LEU A 186 -11.20 3.85 12.36
N ALA A 187 -11.08 2.93 11.40
CA ALA A 187 -11.17 1.49 11.64
C ALA A 187 -10.14 1.02 12.67
N VAL A 188 -8.90 1.53 12.59
CA VAL A 188 -7.85 1.21 13.57
C VAL A 188 -8.14 1.83 14.94
N LYS A 189 -8.56 3.10 14.99
CA LYS A 189 -8.85 3.83 16.24
C LYS A 189 -10.03 3.22 17.00
N PHE A 190 -11.09 2.87 16.29
CA PHE A 190 -12.30 2.25 16.86
C PHE A 190 -12.23 0.73 16.93
N LYS A 191 -11.09 0.12 16.56
CA LYS A 191 -10.87 -1.32 16.56
C LYS A 191 -11.99 -2.08 15.84
N TRP A 192 -12.41 -1.59 14.69
CA TRP A 192 -13.35 -2.33 13.86
C TRP A 192 -12.69 -3.65 13.42
N TYR A 193 -13.42 -4.76 13.53
CA TYR A 193 -13.05 -6.07 13.00
C TYR A 193 -14.31 -6.72 12.44
N LEU A 194 -14.17 -7.48 11.36
CA LEU A 194 -15.24 -8.40 10.99
C LEU A 194 -15.13 -9.66 11.87
N PRO A 195 -16.26 -10.29 12.20
CA PRO A 195 -16.27 -11.50 13.00
C PRO A 195 -15.59 -12.65 12.25
N ALA A 196 -14.63 -13.30 12.91
CA ALA A 196 -14.01 -14.50 12.36
C ALA A 196 -15.07 -15.58 12.09
N LEU A 197 -14.91 -16.31 10.99
CA LEU A 197 -15.69 -17.51 10.72
C LEU A 197 -15.44 -18.51 11.85
N LYS A 198 -16.41 -18.63 12.77
CA LYS A 198 -16.35 -19.62 13.86
C LYS A 198 -16.28 -21.01 13.23
N GLN A 199 -15.23 -21.76 13.55
CA GLN A 199 -15.31 -23.22 13.48
C GLN A 199 -16.21 -23.65 14.64
N ASN A 200 -17.36 -24.24 14.31
CA ASN A 200 -18.12 -25.04 15.27
C ASN A 200 -17.30 -26.26 15.67
#